data_AF-A0A2V2BBQ7-F1
#
_entry.id   AF-A0A2V2BBQ7-F1
#
_cell.length_a   1.000
_cell.length_b   1.000
_cell.length_c   1.000
_cell.angle_alpha   90.00
_cell.angle_beta   90.00
_cell.angle_gamma   90.00
#
_symmetry.space_group_name_H-M   'P 1'
#
loop_
_entity.id
_entity.type
_entity.pdbx_description
1 polymer ?
#
loop_
_entity_poly.entity_id
_entity_poly.type
_entity_poly.pdbx_seq_one_letter_code
_entity_poly.pdbx_strand_id
1 'polypeptide(L)' 'LLITRPADVVQAGRMVSESVRIYNSQRPHLSLKYKTPDEVHQAF' A
#
# COMPACT_ATOMS: atom_id res chain seq x y z
N LEU A 1 -3.69 -2.11 -7.92
CA LEU A 1 -4.68 -3.16 -7.55
C LEU A 1 -6.12 -2.67 -7.59
N LEU A 2 -6.42 -1.39 -7.35
CA LEU A 2 -7.77 -0.83 -7.53
C LEU A 2 -8.02 -0.26 -8.94
N ILE A 3 -7.74 -1.06 -9.98
CA ILE A 3 -7.99 -0.67 -11.38
C ILE A 3 -9.19 -1.39 -12.00
N THR A 4 -9.79 -2.32 -11.24
CA THR A 4 -10.97 -3.08 -11.64
C THR A 4 -12.02 -3.02 -10.54
N ARG A 5 -13.29 -3.18 -10.94
CA ARG A 5 -14.41 -3.24 -10.00
C ARG A 5 -14.42 -4.61 -9.29
N PRO A 6 -14.54 -4.66 -7.95
CA PRO A 6 -14.72 -5.91 -7.22
C PRO A 6 -16.12 -6.50 -7.42
N ALA A 7 -16.22 -7.82 -7.35
CA ALA A 7 -17.47 -8.58 -7.46
C ALA A 7 -18.39 -8.38 -6.25
N ASP A 8 -17.81 -8.22 -5.06
CA ASP A 8 -18.53 -8.03 -3.80
C ASP A 8 -17.71 -7.21 -2.79
N VAL A 9 -18.33 -6.89 -1.65
CA VAL A 9 -17.69 -6.08 -0.58
C VAL A 9 -16.54 -6.81 0.10
N VAL A 10 -16.56 -8.14 0.17
CA VAL A 10 -15.49 -8.94 0.79
C VAL A 10 -14.24 -8.87 -0.08
N GLN A 11 -14.40 -9.03 -1.39
CA GLN A 11 -13.34 -8.87 -2.36
C GLN A 11 -12.82 -7.43 -2.37
N ALA A 12 -13.71 -6.43 -2.29
CA ALA A 12 -13.31 -5.03 -2.19
C ALA A 12 -12.39 -4.79 -0.99
N GLY A 13 -12.76 -5.32 0.19
CA GLY A 13 -11.94 -5.24 1.40
C GLY A 13 -10.55 -5.85 1.20
N ARG A 14 -10.47 -7.04 0.58
CA ARG A 14 -9.18 -7.70 0.26
C ARG A 14 -8.32 -6.85 -0.67
N MET A 15 -8.90 -6.34 -1.75
CA MET A 15 -8.18 -5.51 -2.73
C MET A 15 -7.66 -4.21 -2.11
N VAL A 16 -8.43 -3.58 -1.22
CA VAL A 16 -8.00 -2.37 -0.49
C VAL A 16 -6.83 -2.70 0.44
N SER A 17 -6.96 -3.73 1.28
CA SER A 17 -5.89 -4.15 2.19
C SER A 17 -4.60 -4.50 1.45
N GLU A 18 -4.71 -5.18 0.31
CA GLU A 18 -3.56 -5.50 -0.53
C GLU A 18 -2.92 -4.26 -1.14
N SER A 19 -3.73 -3.32 -1.62
CA SER A 19 -3.26 -2.05 -2.17
C SER A 19 -2.51 -1.22 -1.14
N VAL A 20 -3.03 -1.13 0.08
CA VAL A 20 -2.38 -0.44 1.20
C VAL A 20 -1.05 -1.09 1.53
N ARG A 21 -1.01 -2.43 1.65
CA ARG A 21 0.24 -3.16 1.91
C ARG A 21 1.29 -2.89 0.84
N ILE A 22 0.92 -2.94 -0.44
CA ILE A 22 1.86 -2.65 -1.54
C ILE A 22 2.33 -1.21 -1.49
N TYR A 23 1.43 -0.25 -1.28
CA TYR A 23 1.81 1.15 -1.15
C TYR A 23 2.83 1.36 -0.02
N ASN A 24 2.53 0.83 1.17
CA ASN A 24 3.37 1.01 2.34
C ASN A 24 4.76 0.38 2.22
N SER A 25 4.84 -0.79 1.57
CA SER A 25 6.08 -1.55 1.45
C SER A 25 6.89 -1.25 0.18
N GLN A 26 6.32 -0.59 -0.83
CA GLN A 26 6.97 -0.43 -2.13
C GLN A 26 7.00 1.00 -2.65
N ARG A 27 6.22 1.95 -2.12
CA ARG A 27 6.23 3.33 -2.63
C ARG A 27 7.52 4.04 -2.19
N PRO A 28 8.45 4.39 -3.10
CA PRO A 28 9.64 5.12 -2.70
C PRO A 28 9.32 6.59 -2.44
N HIS A 29 9.78 7.12 -1.32
CA HIS A 29 9.76 8.56 -1.03
C HIS A 29 11.08 9.21 -1.45
N LEU A 30 11.08 9.96 -2.55
CA LEU A 30 12.28 10.59 -3.12
C LEU A 30 12.98 11.55 -2.15
N SER A 31 12.20 12.35 -1.41
CA SER A 31 12.73 13.27 -0.38
C SER A 31 13.31 12.55 0.84
N LEU A 32 12.93 11.28 1.06
CA LEU A 32 13.36 10.48 2.21
C LEU A 32 14.34 9.38 1.79
N LYS A 33 15.24 9.70 0.86
CA LYS A 33 16.30 8.78 0.39
C LYS A 33 15.73 7.44 -0.12
N TYR A 34 14.60 7.49 -0.83
CA TYR A 34 13.91 6.32 -1.38
C TYR A 34 13.34 5.33 -0.35
N LYS A 35 13.30 5.70 0.94
CA LYS A 35 12.59 4.91 1.95
C LYS A 35 11.11 4.78 1.61
N THR A 36 10.56 3.63 1.92
CA THR A 36 9.14 3.31 1.87
C THR A 36 8.43 3.82 3.12
N PRO A 37 7.09 4.01 3.09
CA PRO A 37 6.33 4.34 4.30
C PRO A 37 6.65 3.43 5.48
N ASP A 38 6.74 2.11 5.26
CA ASP A 38 7.09 1.15 6.31
C ASP A 38 8.50 1.42 6.87
N GLU A 39 9.51 1.67 6.04
CA GLU A 39 10.87 1.99 6.51
C GLU A 39 10.98 3.33 7.25
N VAL A 40 10.02 4.24 7.05
CA VAL A 40 9.93 5.49 7.81
C VAL A 40 9.25 5.26 9.16
N HIS A 41 8.19 4.46 9.22
CA HIS A 41 7.40 4.24 10.44
C HIS A 41 7.96 3.14 11.36
N GLN A 42 8.58 2.08 10.83
CA GLN A 42 9.25 1.03 11.62
C GLN A 42 10.48 1.55 12.39
N ALA A 43 10.87 2.81 12.19
CA ALA A 43 11.95 3.48 12.90
C ALA A 43 11.50 4.16 14.22
N PHE A 44 10.22 4.07 14.61
CA PHE A 44 9.67 4.63 15.86
C PHE A 44 8.78 3.64 16.62
#